data_AF-A0A949SHY2-F1
#
_entry.id   AF-A0A949SHY2-F1
#
_cell.length_a   1.000
_cell.length_b   1.000
_cell.length_c   1.000
_cell.angle_alpha   90.00
_cell.angle_beta   90.00
_cell.angle_gamma   90.00
#
_symmetry.space_group_name_H-M   'P 1'
#
loop_
_entity.id
_entity.type
_entity.pdbx_description
1 polymer ?
#
loop_
_entity_poly.entity_id
_entity_poly.type
_entity_poly.pdbx_seq_one_letter_code
_entity_poly.pdbx_strand_id
1 'polypeptide(L)'
;MRIKTLVFVILLCVATAAPAFGQKRRSRTKRPAKKTPTTAAVAVPQPQPTPAADPPKLNSRPEAETKEDSSAHKMSAATHIYLFERPGFMYPRVEIRHDDAGRGVITFEKMDLDGPMDDPIELSPATINALDAAFTRLNFLDSTEDYQAKKVNVATGKISITLKENGRSRTVSFSWSDNPDAKFLMDEYRRISNEFIWKFEMQVARENQPLETPRLMARFSSLYQNNDLPDPPHFLPLLKQLANDEILPLIARNDAERISKAIEKAEAKRLKKEEKAKN
;
A
#
# COMPACT_ATOMS: atom_id res chain seq x y z
N MET A 1 -5.80 17.11 -62.55
CA MET A 1 -6.10 18.54 -62.30
C MET A 1 -5.60 18.91 -60.91
N ARG A 2 -4.85 20.02 -60.81
CA ARG A 2 -4.18 20.54 -59.61
C ARG A 2 -5.04 21.64 -58.97
N ILE A 3 -5.31 21.57 -57.66
CA ILE A 3 -5.85 22.69 -56.85
C ILE A 3 -5.19 22.57 -55.47
N LYS A 4 -4.07 23.25 -55.19
CA LYS A 4 -3.90 24.63 -54.70
C LYS A 4 -4.59 24.93 -53.34
N THR A 5 -3.76 24.88 -52.29
CA THR A 5 -3.61 25.86 -51.20
C THR A 5 -4.84 26.51 -50.55
N LEU A 6 -4.99 26.37 -49.24
CA LEU A 6 -5.09 27.54 -48.36
C LEU A 6 -4.57 27.25 -46.94
N VAL A 7 -3.60 28.07 -46.54
CA VAL A 7 -2.99 28.17 -45.22
C VAL A 7 -3.88 29.08 -44.36
N PHE A 8 -4.20 28.68 -43.14
CA PHE A 8 -4.65 29.62 -42.10
C PHE A 8 -3.84 29.40 -40.82
N VAL A 9 -2.87 30.29 -40.63
CA VAL A 9 -2.14 30.50 -39.38
C VAL A 9 -2.99 31.45 -38.55
N ILE A 10 -3.49 31.00 -37.40
CA ILE A 10 -4.02 31.89 -36.35
C ILE A 10 -3.14 31.71 -35.12
N LEU A 11 -2.29 32.70 -34.94
CA LEU A 11 -1.46 32.95 -33.77
C LEU A 11 -2.36 33.53 -32.67
N LEU A 12 -2.57 32.80 -31.57
CA LEU A 12 -3.23 33.34 -30.37
C LEU A 12 -2.25 33.28 -29.20
N CYS A 13 -1.51 34.36 -29.01
CA CYS A 13 -0.72 34.62 -27.81
C CYS A 13 -1.65 35.03 -26.67
N VAL A 14 -1.91 34.13 -25.73
CA VAL A 14 -2.50 34.46 -24.43
C VAL A 14 -1.38 34.48 -23.39
N ALA A 15 -0.91 35.67 -23.06
CA ALA A 15 -0.04 35.91 -21.92
C ALA A 15 -0.87 35.89 -20.63
N THR A 16 -0.72 34.86 -19.79
CA THR A 16 -1.27 34.83 -18.44
C THR A 16 -0.20 35.25 -17.44
N ALA A 17 -0.40 36.42 -16.85
CA ALA A 17 0.39 36.95 -15.75
C ALA A 17 0.16 36.12 -14.48
N ALA A 18 1.24 35.62 -13.87
CA ALA A 18 1.19 34.94 -12.58
C ALA A 18 1.28 35.98 -11.43
N PRO A 19 0.39 35.92 -10.42
CA PRO A 19 0.56 36.73 -9.21
C PRO A 19 1.63 36.12 -8.29
N ALA A 20 2.65 36.92 -8.00
CA ALA A 20 3.68 36.64 -6.99
C ALA A 20 3.06 36.72 -5.58
N PHE A 21 2.83 35.57 -4.95
CA PHE A 21 2.47 35.50 -3.53
C PHE A 21 3.73 35.64 -2.67
N GLY A 22 3.82 36.78 -1.98
CA GLY A 22 4.89 37.10 -1.03
C GLY A 22 4.90 36.18 0.19
N GLN A 23 6.02 35.50 0.42
CA GLN A 23 6.30 34.78 1.65
C GLN A 23 6.62 35.77 2.79
N LYS A 24 5.67 35.96 3.72
CA LYS A 24 5.94 36.59 5.02
C LYS A 24 6.84 35.70 5.87
N ARG A 25 8.12 36.09 6.00
CA ARG A 25 9.07 35.55 6.99
C ARG A 25 8.51 35.77 8.41
N ARG A 26 8.14 34.69 9.10
CA ARG A 26 7.84 34.73 10.54
C ARG A 26 9.15 34.89 11.33
N SER A 27 9.27 36.00 12.03
CA SER A 27 10.33 36.28 12.99
C SER A 27 10.28 35.29 14.15
N ARG A 28 11.40 34.63 14.41
CA ARG A 28 11.62 33.67 15.50
C ARG A 28 11.81 34.45 16.80
N THR A 29 10.79 34.43 17.68
CA THR A 29 10.87 35.03 19.02
C THR A 29 11.92 34.29 19.85
N LYS A 30 12.89 35.04 20.37
CA LYS A 30 13.96 34.56 21.24
C LYS A 30 13.38 34.03 22.55
N ARG A 31 13.71 32.77 22.86
CA ARG A 31 13.47 32.12 24.17
C ARG A 31 14.45 32.71 25.19
N PRO A 32 14.02 33.22 26.36
CA PRO A 32 14.95 33.70 27.38
C PRO A 32 15.68 32.54 28.07
N ALA A 33 16.87 32.88 28.55
CA ALA A 33 17.91 31.99 29.03
C ALA A 33 17.57 31.20 30.30
N LYS A 34 18.09 29.98 30.31
CA LYS A 34 18.15 28.98 31.38
C LYS A 34 18.88 29.58 32.60
N LYS A 35 18.22 29.66 33.76
CA LYS A 35 18.89 29.82 35.06
C LYS A 35 19.31 28.44 35.58
N THR A 36 20.58 28.32 35.92
CA THR A 36 21.24 27.21 36.60
C THR A 36 20.84 27.14 38.09
N PRO A 37 21.08 26.00 38.75
CA PRO A 37 20.25 25.48 39.85
C PRO A 37 20.68 25.98 41.23
N THR A 38 19.70 26.09 42.13
CA THR A 38 19.94 26.22 43.57
C THR A 38 20.01 24.83 44.19
N THR A 39 21.12 24.60 44.88
CA THR A 39 21.46 23.48 45.75
C THR A 39 20.39 23.24 46.82
N ALA A 40 19.88 22.01 46.94
CA ALA A 40 19.13 21.57 48.11
C ALA A 40 19.46 20.11 48.45
N ALA A 41 20.03 19.97 49.65
CA ALA A 41 20.03 18.87 50.61
C ALA A 41 19.99 17.41 50.10
N VAL A 42 21.09 16.72 50.40
CA VAL A 42 21.21 15.26 50.52
C VAL A 42 20.18 14.73 51.52
N ALA A 43 19.26 13.89 51.05
CA ALA A 43 18.38 13.07 51.90
C ALA A 43 18.93 11.64 51.99
N VAL A 44 18.89 11.13 53.21
CA VAL A 44 19.37 9.81 53.68
C VAL A 44 18.56 8.67 53.01
N PRO A 45 19.18 7.55 52.61
CA PRO A 45 18.47 6.41 52.02
C PRO A 45 17.58 5.72 53.05
N GLN A 46 16.26 5.69 52.78
CA GLN A 46 15.32 4.81 53.46
C GLN A 46 15.39 3.39 52.86
N PRO A 47 15.28 2.34 53.69
CA PRO A 47 15.34 0.95 53.25
C PRO A 47 14.16 0.54 52.34
N GLN A 48 14.50 -0.22 51.30
CA GLN A 48 13.58 -0.85 50.35
C GLN A 48 12.49 -1.68 51.04
N PRO A 49 11.19 -1.44 50.75
CA PRO A 49 10.18 -2.47 50.90
C PRO A 49 10.33 -3.52 49.78
N THR A 50 10.25 -4.77 50.21
CA THR A 50 10.23 -6.03 49.45
C THR A 50 9.34 -5.94 48.20
N PRO A 51 9.70 -6.60 47.06
CA PRO A 51 8.91 -6.56 45.84
C PRO A 51 7.48 -7.08 46.08
N ALA A 52 6.49 -6.21 45.89
CA ALA A 52 5.13 -6.65 45.69
C ALA A 52 5.06 -7.42 44.36
N ALA A 53 4.36 -8.55 44.38
CA ALA A 53 4.17 -9.43 43.24
C ALA A 53 3.74 -8.63 42.00
N ASP A 54 4.41 -8.89 40.87
CA ASP A 54 4.03 -8.32 39.58
C ASP A 54 2.54 -8.60 39.31
N PRO A 55 1.74 -7.59 38.96
CA PRO A 55 0.41 -7.84 38.44
C PRO A 55 0.53 -8.68 37.16
N PRO A 56 -0.39 -9.62 36.90
CA PRO A 56 -0.33 -10.47 35.72
C PRO A 56 -0.21 -9.60 34.46
N LYS A 57 0.81 -9.87 33.64
CA LYS A 57 0.97 -9.27 32.31
C LYS A 57 -0.34 -9.44 31.54
N LEU A 58 -1.02 -8.34 31.25
CA LEU A 58 -2.23 -8.25 30.43
C LEU A 58 -1.99 -8.54 28.92
N ASN A 59 -0.87 -9.18 28.57
CA ASN A 59 -0.49 -9.54 27.20
C ASN A 59 -0.32 -11.06 27.04
N SER A 60 -1.24 -11.83 27.60
CA SER A 60 -1.39 -13.24 27.23
C SER A 60 -2.56 -13.35 26.27
N ARG A 61 -2.25 -13.38 24.96
CA ARG A 61 -3.16 -13.85 23.92
C ARG A 61 -3.58 -15.28 24.29
N PRO A 62 -4.85 -15.69 24.11
CA PRO A 62 -5.23 -17.09 24.29
C PRO A 62 -4.31 -17.97 23.45
N GLU A 63 -3.76 -19.02 24.06
CA GLU A 63 -3.02 -20.09 23.40
C GLU A 63 -3.94 -20.70 22.33
N ALA A 64 -3.78 -20.25 21.09
CA ALA A 64 -4.21 -21.04 19.96
C ALA A 64 -3.26 -22.24 19.91
N GLU A 65 -3.84 -23.43 20.01
CA GLU A 65 -3.19 -24.72 19.91
C GLU A 65 -2.03 -24.68 18.91
N THR A 66 -0.85 -25.01 19.44
CA THR A 66 0.40 -25.19 18.69
C THR A 66 0.18 -26.22 17.59
N LYS A 67 -0.17 -25.76 16.39
CA LYS A 67 0.18 -26.47 15.16
C LYS A 67 1.60 -26.05 14.79
N GLU A 68 2.55 -26.81 15.32
CA GLU A 68 3.80 -27.02 14.62
C GLU A 68 3.47 -27.63 13.26
N ASP A 69 3.34 -26.78 12.26
CA ASP A 69 3.78 -27.10 10.92
C ASP A 69 4.22 -25.79 10.29
N SER A 70 5.53 -25.69 10.09
CA SER A 70 6.11 -24.85 9.06
C SER A 70 5.56 -25.35 7.72
N SER A 71 4.32 -25.01 7.39
CA SER A 71 3.71 -25.38 6.13
C SER A 71 4.31 -24.50 5.04
N ALA A 72 5.50 -24.91 4.62
CA ALA A 72 6.11 -24.58 3.36
C ALA A 72 5.04 -24.31 2.29
N HIS A 73 4.91 -23.06 1.88
CA HIS A 73 4.92 -22.61 0.48
C HIS A 73 4.22 -23.51 -0.58
N LYS A 74 3.19 -24.27 -0.24
CA LYS A 74 2.48 -25.15 -1.16
C LYS A 74 1.31 -24.40 -1.79
N MET A 75 1.67 -23.48 -2.69
CA MET A 75 0.90 -23.33 -3.93
C MET A 75 1.76 -23.84 -5.09
N SER A 76 1.81 -25.17 -5.25
CA SER A 76 2.42 -25.78 -6.44
C SER A 76 1.69 -25.42 -7.75
N ALA A 77 0.59 -24.69 -7.66
CA ALA A 77 -0.25 -24.24 -8.77
C ALA A 77 -0.18 -22.71 -9.04
N ALA A 78 0.65 -21.94 -8.34
CA ALA A 78 0.77 -20.50 -8.62
C ALA A 78 1.37 -20.28 -10.02
N THR A 79 0.59 -19.68 -10.91
CA THR A 79 0.99 -19.32 -12.28
C THR A 79 1.67 -17.95 -12.32
N HIS A 80 1.24 -17.04 -11.45
CA HIS A 80 1.75 -15.69 -11.35
C HIS A 80 2.49 -15.50 -10.03
N ILE A 81 3.73 -14.99 -10.11
CA ILE A 81 4.54 -14.69 -8.92
C ILE A 81 5.15 -13.31 -9.07
N TYR A 82 4.88 -12.44 -8.11
CA TYR A 82 5.51 -11.15 -7.95
C TYR A 82 6.34 -11.15 -6.66
N LEU A 83 7.56 -10.63 -6.72
CA LEU A 83 8.43 -10.48 -5.58
C LEU A 83 9.01 -9.06 -5.58
N PHE A 84 8.81 -8.33 -4.50
CA PHE A 84 9.45 -7.07 -4.20
C PHE A 84 10.47 -7.24 -3.08
N GLU A 85 11.67 -6.70 -3.25
CA GLU A 85 12.74 -6.72 -2.27
C GLU A 85 13.40 -5.36 -2.12
N ARG A 86 13.48 -4.88 -0.87
CA ARG A 86 14.19 -3.66 -0.51
C ARG A 86 14.67 -3.71 0.95
N PRO A 87 15.95 -4.03 1.19
CA PRO A 87 16.50 -4.02 2.54
C PRO A 87 16.36 -2.66 3.24
N GLY A 88 16.10 -2.68 4.54
CA GLY A 88 15.98 -1.47 5.39
C GLY A 88 14.67 -0.70 5.22
N PHE A 89 13.69 -1.25 4.50
CA PHE A 89 12.32 -0.72 4.47
C PHE A 89 11.44 -1.37 5.53
N MET A 90 10.34 -0.71 5.90
CA MET A 90 9.36 -1.26 6.85
C MET A 90 8.86 -2.63 6.41
N TYR A 91 8.61 -2.78 5.10
CA TYR A 91 8.31 -4.06 4.45
C TYR A 91 9.45 -4.38 3.49
N PRO A 92 10.50 -5.08 3.94
CA PRO A 92 11.68 -5.32 3.12
C PRO A 92 11.44 -6.36 2.03
N ARG A 93 10.40 -7.20 2.19
CA ARG A 93 10.03 -8.22 1.23
C ARG A 93 8.52 -8.35 1.14
N VAL A 94 7.99 -8.38 -0.08
CA VAL A 94 6.58 -8.70 -0.35
C VAL A 94 6.53 -9.66 -1.54
N GLU A 95 5.90 -10.80 -1.36
CA GLU A 95 5.70 -11.82 -2.39
C GLU A 95 4.21 -12.02 -2.59
N ILE A 96 3.74 -11.95 -3.84
CA ILE A 96 2.37 -12.27 -4.22
C ILE A 96 2.42 -13.49 -5.13
N ARG A 97 1.65 -14.51 -4.80
CA ARG A 97 1.47 -15.72 -5.61
C ARG A 97 0.00 -15.94 -5.87
N HIS A 98 -0.42 -16.10 -7.12
CA HIS A 98 -1.81 -16.42 -7.45
C HIS A 98 -1.94 -17.33 -8.68
N ASP A 99 -3.09 -17.99 -8.78
CA ASP A 99 -3.54 -18.73 -9.96
C ASP A 99 -4.15 -17.80 -11.02
N ASP A 100 -4.55 -18.36 -12.16
CA ASP A 100 -5.19 -17.63 -13.26
C ASP A 100 -6.60 -17.10 -12.91
N ALA A 101 -7.19 -17.61 -11.82
CA ALA A 101 -8.45 -17.09 -11.28
C ALA A 101 -8.22 -15.95 -10.28
N GLY A 102 -6.97 -15.57 -10.02
CA GLY A 102 -6.60 -14.51 -9.08
C GLY A 102 -6.64 -14.90 -7.61
N ARG A 103 -6.75 -16.18 -7.29
CA ARG A 103 -6.72 -16.69 -5.92
C ARG A 103 -5.30 -17.07 -5.56
N GLY A 104 -4.89 -16.71 -4.35
CA GLY A 104 -3.61 -17.17 -3.84
C GLY A 104 -3.23 -16.59 -2.49
N VAL A 105 -1.95 -16.26 -2.32
CA VAL A 105 -1.37 -15.81 -1.05
C VAL A 105 -0.45 -14.62 -1.30
N ILE A 106 -0.54 -13.63 -0.41
CA ILE A 106 0.47 -12.60 -0.24
C ILE A 106 1.27 -12.92 1.02
N THR A 107 2.59 -12.91 0.88
CA THR A 107 3.55 -13.06 1.97
C THR A 107 4.32 -11.77 2.11
N PHE A 108 4.34 -11.15 3.28
CA PHE A 108 5.17 -9.96 3.53
C PHE A 108 5.96 -10.08 4.82
N GLU A 109 7.19 -9.59 4.78
CA GLU A 109 8.02 -9.42 5.97
C GLU A 109 7.84 -7.99 6.49
N LYS A 110 7.88 -7.82 7.82
CA LYS A 110 7.87 -6.51 8.45
C LYS A 110 9.04 -6.39 9.42
N MET A 111 9.76 -5.28 9.39
CA MET A 111 11.05 -5.11 10.09
C MET A 111 10.98 -5.27 11.62
N ASP A 112 9.82 -5.00 12.22
CA ASP A 112 9.57 -5.05 13.67
C ASP A 112 8.84 -6.33 14.13
N LEU A 113 8.72 -7.32 13.24
CA LEU A 113 7.96 -8.54 13.46
C LEU A 113 8.84 -9.77 13.19
N ASP A 114 8.74 -10.76 14.06
CA ASP A 114 9.47 -12.02 13.90
C ASP A 114 8.79 -12.92 12.84
N GLY A 115 9.29 -12.83 11.62
CA GLY A 115 8.94 -13.74 10.51
C GLY A 115 7.97 -13.18 9.48
N PRO A 116 7.78 -13.91 8.37
CA PRO A 116 6.84 -13.52 7.31
C PRO A 116 5.38 -13.72 7.74
N MET A 117 4.51 -12.84 7.26
CA MET A 117 3.05 -12.91 7.41
C MET A 117 2.43 -13.35 6.10
N ASP A 118 1.55 -14.36 6.14
CA ASP A 118 0.81 -14.88 4.99
C ASP A 118 -0.68 -14.51 5.11
N ASP A 119 -1.22 -13.89 4.06
CA ASP A 119 -2.65 -13.61 3.94
C ASP A 119 -3.21 -14.16 2.62
N PRO A 120 -4.42 -14.76 2.63
CA PRO A 120 -5.07 -15.16 1.39
C PRO A 120 -5.45 -13.94 0.55
N ILE A 121 -5.31 -14.06 -0.76
CA ILE A 121 -5.73 -13.03 -1.71
C ILE A 121 -6.75 -13.57 -2.71
N GLU A 122 -7.66 -12.69 -3.10
CA GLU A 122 -8.60 -12.88 -4.19
C GLU A 122 -8.61 -11.59 -5.01
N LEU A 123 -8.03 -11.64 -6.20
CA LEU A 123 -7.99 -10.52 -7.12
C LEU A 123 -9.29 -10.47 -7.92
N SER A 124 -9.81 -9.26 -8.17
CA SER A 124 -11.03 -9.15 -8.96
C SER A 124 -10.80 -9.50 -10.43
N PRO A 125 -11.86 -9.90 -11.15
CA PRO A 125 -11.76 -10.23 -12.57
C PRO A 125 -11.21 -9.07 -13.42
N ALA A 126 -11.50 -7.82 -13.04
CA ALA A 126 -10.98 -6.65 -13.74
C ALA A 126 -9.45 -6.55 -13.65
N THR A 127 -8.90 -6.82 -12.46
CA THR A 127 -7.45 -6.82 -12.21
C THR A 127 -6.77 -7.95 -12.98
N ILE A 128 -7.30 -9.17 -12.91
CA ILE A 128 -6.76 -10.32 -13.65
C ILE A 128 -6.73 -10.07 -15.15
N ASN A 129 -7.87 -9.63 -15.73
CA ASN A 129 -7.93 -9.32 -17.16
C ASN A 129 -6.90 -8.25 -17.57
N ALA A 130 -6.63 -7.27 -16.70
CA ALA A 130 -5.64 -6.23 -16.99
C ALA A 130 -4.20 -6.77 -16.93
N LEU A 131 -3.89 -7.64 -15.96
CA LEU A 131 -2.61 -8.33 -15.86
C LEU A 131 -2.37 -9.23 -17.07
N ASP A 132 -3.34 -10.07 -17.43
CA ASP A 132 -3.27 -11.00 -18.57
C ASP A 132 -3.04 -10.24 -19.88
N ALA A 133 -3.76 -9.14 -20.07
CA ALA A 133 -3.60 -8.30 -21.24
C ALA A 133 -2.19 -7.69 -21.34
N ALA A 134 -1.58 -7.31 -20.20
CA ALA A 134 -0.21 -6.82 -20.17
C ALA A 134 0.81 -7.93 -20.46
N PHE A 135 0.67 -9.11 -19.84
CA PHE A 135 1.52 -10.27 -20.15
C PHE A 135 1.45 -10.69 -21.62
N THR A 136 0.25 -10.66 -22.21
CA THR A 136 0.01 -10.94 -23.62
C THR A 136 0.71 -9.93 -24.53
N ARG A 137 0.57 -8.63 -24.26
CA ARG A 137 1.23 -7.56 -25.06
C ARG A 137 2.75 -7.64 -25.00
N LEU A 138 3.30 -8.05 -23.85
CA LEU A 138 4.73 -8.29 -23.68
C LEU A 138 5.22 -9.56 -24.39
N ASN A 139 4.31 -10.42 -24.86
CA ASN A 139 4.62 -11.78 -25.26
C ASN A 139 5.51 -12.46 -24.21
N PHE A 140 5.12 -12.33 -22.94
CA PHE A 140 6.07 -12.36 -21.83
C PHE A 140 6.90 -13.65 -21.79
N LEU A 141 6.29 -14.82 -21.99
CA LEU A 141 7.00 -16.11 -21.92
C LEU A 141 8.06 -16.29 -23.01
N ASP A 142 7.83 -15.73 -24.19
CA ASP A 142 8.70 -15.92 -25.36
C ASP A 142 9.61 -14.71 -25.63
N SER A 143 9.38 -13.59 -24.93
CA SER A 143 10.21 -12.39 -25.02
C SER A 143 11.59 -12.61 -24.36
N THR A 144 12.62 -11.98 -24.91
CA THR A 144 13.98 -11.91 -24.34
C THR A 144 14.35 -10.49 -23.91
N GLU A 145 13.39 -9.57 -23.94
CA GLU A 145 13.59 -8.16 -23.61
C GLU A 145 14.04 -7.99 -22.16
N ASP A 146 15.06 -7.16 -21.94
CA ASP A 146 15.41 -6.66 -20.62
C ASP A 146 14.58 -5.40 -20.32
N TYR A 147 13.69 -5.51 -19.34
CA TYR A 147 12.79 -4.43 -18.95
C TYR A 147 13.45 -3.37 -18.06
N GLN A 148 14.71 -3.53 -17.68
CA GLN A 148 15.42 -2.57 -16.85
C GLN A 148 15.61 -1.24 -17.60
N ALA A 149 15.04 -0.15 -17.06
CA ALA A 149 15.24 1.19 -17.57
C ALA A 149 16.72 1.61 -17.48
N LYS A 150 17.17 2.44 -18.44
CA LYS A 150 18.56 2.92 -18.53
C LYS A 150 18.99 3.71 -17.31
N LYS A 151 18.06 4.47 -16.71
CA LYS A 151 18.29 5.25 -15.50
C LYS A 151 17.80 4.45 -14.29
N VAL A 152 18.73 3.77 -13.64
CA VAL A 152 18.42 3.02 -12.42
C VAL A 152 18.33 3.97 -11.23
N ASN A 153 17.23 3.91 -10.48
CA ASN A 153 17.16 4.47 -9.14
C ASN A 153 17.23 3.32 -8.13
N VAL A 154 18.37 3.18 -7.46
CA VAL A 154 18.63 2.14 -6.46
C VAL A 154 17.64 2.25 -5.28
N ALA A 155 17.12 3.45 -5.02
CA ALA A 155 16.16 3.70 -3.96
C ALA A 155 14.73 3.22 -4.28
N THR A 156 14.48 2.46 -5.34
CA THR A 156 13.13 1.94 -5.65
C THR A 156 12.93 0.50 -5.18
N GLY A 157 14.00 -0.24 -4.89
CA GLY A 157 13.96 -1.68 -4.62
C GLY A 157 13.97 -2.52 -5.91
N LYS A 158 14.18 -3.83 -5.76
CA LYS A 158 14.20 -4.81 -6.86
C LYS A 158 12.84 -5.49 -6.94
N ILE A 159 12.32 -5.64 -8.15
CA ILE A 159 11.12 -6.41 -8.43
C ILE A 159 11.50 -7.61 -9.27
N SER A 160 10.85 -8.75 -9.02
CA SER A 160 10.89 -9.92 -9.88
C SER A 160 9.46 -10.34 -10.23
N ILE A 161 9.21 -10.55 -11.51
CA ILE A 161 7.91 -11.04 -12.01
C ILE A 161 8.17 -12.37 -12.70
N THR A 162 7.42 -13.38 -12.29
CA THR A 162 7.43 -14.71 -12.90
C THR A 162 6.04 -15.04 -13.42
N LEU A 163 6.00 -15.57 -14.63
CA LEU A 163 4.82 -16.19 -15.21
C LEU A 163 5.15 -17.64 -15.56
N LYS A 164 4.26 -18.55 -15.17
CA LYS A 164 4.31 -19.98 -15.47
C LYS A 164 3.03 -20.36 -16.22
N GLU A 165 3.18 -20.94 -17.40
CA GLU A 165 2.06 -21.35 -18.23
C GLU A 165 2.45 -22.55 -19.10
N ASN A 166 1.61 -23.58 -19.17
CA ASN A 166 1.81 -24.73 -20.06
C ASN A 166 3.21 -25.37 -19.96
N GLY A 167 3.76 -25.46 -18.76
CA GLY A 167 5.11 -26.01 -18.50
C GLY A 167 6.27 -25.07 -18.86
N ARG A 168 5.99 -23.88 -19.42
CA ARG A 168 6.96 -22.81 -19.63
C ARG A 168 6.97 -21.88 -18.42
N SER A 169 8.13 -21.28 -18.15
CA SER A 169 8.30 -20.31 -17.07
C SER A 169 9.30 -19.26 -17.48
N ARG A 170 9.00 -17.99 -17.24
CA ARG A 170 9.96 -16.89 -17.36
C ARG A 170 9.92 -16.03 -16.10
N THR A 171 11.10 -15.70 -15.59
CA THR A 171 11.29 -14.72 -14.52
C THR A 171 12.14 -13.58 -15.04
N VAL A 172 11.70 -12.34 -14.79
CA VAL A 172 12.48 -11.14 -15.06
C VAL A 172 12.62 -10.34 -13.77
N SER A 173 13.78 -9.70 -13.58
CA SER A 173 14.01 -8.83 -12.44
C SER A 173 14.47 -7.46 -12.89
N PHE A 174 13.85 -6.40 -12.37
CA PHE A 174 14.19 -5.02 -12.66
C PHE A 174 13.78 -4.10 -11.50
N SER A 175 14.38 -2.92 -11.39
CA SER A 175 14.01 -1.93 -10.37
C SER A 175 13.01 -0.89 -10.89
N TRP A 176 13.08 -0.62 -12.19
CA TRP A 176 12.21 0.30 -12.92
C TRP A 176 12.18 -0.09 -14.40
N SER A 177 11.08 0.21 -15.09
CA SER A 177 10.94 -0.05 -16.53
C SER A 177 10.40 1.16 -17.28
N ASP A 178 10.93 1.38 -18.49
CA ASP A 178 10.42 2.34 -19.48
C ASP A 178 9.40 1.68 -20.42
N ASN A 179 9.31 0.35 -20.43
CA ASN A 179 8.29 -0.39 -21.18
C ASN A 179 6.94 -0.19 -20.48
N PRO A 180 5.90 0.32 -21.18
CA PRO A 180 4.63 0.70 -20.56
C PRO A 180 3.91 -0.50 -19.92
N ASP A 181 4.00 -1.69 -20.50
CA ASP A 181 3.31 -2.89 -20.01
C ASP A 181 4.06 -3.51 -18.82
N ALA A 182 5.40 -3.58 -18.87
CA ALA A 182 6.20 -4.04 -17.73
C ALA A 182 6.07 -3.07 -16.54
N LYS A 183 6.00 -1.76 -16.83
CA LYS A 183 5.72 -0.72 -15.83
C LYS A 183 4.32 -0.89 -15.24
N PHE A 184 3.31 -1.14 -16.06
CA PHE A 184 1.95 -1.42 -15.61
C PHE A 184 1.93 -2.62 -14.65
N LEU A 185 2.54 -3.75 -15.00
CA LEU A 185 2.59 -4.93 -14.13
C LEU A 185 3.23 -4.59 -12.78
N MET A 186 4.38 -3.91 -12.79
CA MET A 186 5.04 -3.44 -11.57
C MET A 186 4.12 -2.58 -10.71
N ASP A 187 3.49 -1.58 -11.31
CA ASP A 187 2.68 -0.60 -10.57
C ASP A 187 1.40 -1.27 -10.03
N GLU A 188 0.79 -2.18 -10.79
CA GLU A 188 -0.42 -2.89 -10.37
C GLU A 188 -0.14 -3.87 -9.23
N TYR A 189 0.92 -4.68 -9.30
CA TYR A 189 1.30 -5.54 -8.17
C TYR A 189 1.67 -4.74 -6.93
N ARG A 190 2.32 -3.57 -7.06
CA ARG A 190 2.56 -2.68 -5.92
C ARG A 190 1.27 -2.17 -5.31
N ARG A 191 0.27 -1.81 -6.13
CA ARG A 191 -1.05 -1.38 -5.65
C ARG A 191 -1.71 -2.52 -4.88
N ILE A 192 -1.64 -3.76 -5.39
CA ILE A 192 -2.14 -4.96 -4.71
C ILE A 192 -1.42 -5.14 -3.36
N SER A 193 -0.09 -5.14 -3.34
CA SER A 193 0.70 -5.25 -2.11
C SER A 193 0.32 -4.18 -1.08
N ASN A 194 0.22 -2.92 -1.51
CA ASN A 194 -0.16 -1.80 -0.66
C ASN A 194 -1.55 -2.02 -0.04
N GLU A 195 -2.51 -2.53 -0.81
CA GLU A 195 -3.84 -2.80 -0.28
C GLU A 195 -3.81 -3.73 0.94
N PHE A 196 -3.09 -4.86 0.84
CA PHE A 196 -3.00 -5.83 1.93
C PHE A 196 -2.20 -5.29 3.12
N ILE A 197 -1.10 -4.60 2.87
CA ILE A 197 -0.34 -3.89 3.92
C ILE A 197 -1.25 -2.91 4.68
N TRP A 198 -2.09 -2.16 3.97
CA TRP A 198 -3.02 -1.22 4.60
C TRP A 198 -4.09 -1.91 5.43
N LYS A 199 -4.66 -3.03 4.96
CA LYS A 199 -5.61 -3.84 5.75
C LYS A 199 -4.94 -4.32 7.04
N PHE A 200 -3.74 -4.88 6.93
CA PHE A 200 -2.95 -5.34 8.05
C PHE A 200 -2.68 -4.21 9.06
N GLU A 201 -2.11 -3.08 8.61
CA GLU A 201 -1.77 -1.98 9.51
C GLU A 201 -3.00 -1.39 10.21
N MET A 202 -4.14 -1.29 9.51
CA MET A 202 -5.39 -0.83 10.12
C MET A 202 -5.93 -1.82 11.15
N GLN A 203 -5.82 -3.13 10.90
CA GLN A 203 -6.22 -4.16 11.87
C GLN A 203 -5.31 -4.14 13.11
N VAL A 204 -3.99 -4.07 12.91
CA VAL A 204 -3.02 -3.98 14.02
C VAL A 204 -3.27 -2.73 14.85
N ALA A 205 -3.49 -1.57 14.22
CA ALA A 205 -3.78 -0.33 14.94
C ALA A 205 -5.11 -0.41 15.68
N ARG A 206 -6.16 -0.95 15.05
CA ARG A 206 -7.46 -1.16 15.70
C ARG A 206 -7.34 -1.97 16.99
N GLU A 207 -6.54 -3.04 16.98
CA GLU A 207 -6.40 -3.95 18.12
C GLU A 207 -5.42 -3.44 19.18
N ASN A 208 -4.28 -2.90 18.75
CA ASN A 208 -3.14 -2.64 19.64
C ASN A 208 -2.88 -1.15 19.88
N GLN A 209 -3.24 -0.27 18.94
CA GLN A 209 -2.96 1.16 19.00
C GLN A 209 -4.12 2.02 18.48
N PRO A 210 -5.33 1.99 19.09
CA PRO A 210 -6.52 2.65 18.55
C PRO A 210 -6.35 4.16 18.28
N LEU A 211 -5.46 4.81 19.02
CA LEU A 211 -5.14 6.24 18.87
C LEU A 211 -4.36 6.57 17.59
N GLU A 212 -3.74 5.59 16.94
CA GLU A 212 -3.05 5.76 15.64
C GLU A 212 -4.01 5.68 14.45
N THR A 213 -5.18 5.05 14.63
CA THR A 213 -6.18 4.85 13.57
C THR A 213 -6.57 6.15 12.84
N PRO A 214 -6.77 7.32 13.50
CA PRO A 214 -7.02 8.59 12.80
C PRO A 214 -5.95 8.95 11.76
N ARG A 215 -4.66 8.76 12.09
CA ARG A 215 -3.54 9.05 11.19
C ARG A 215 -3.53 8.09 10.01
N LEU A 216 -3.79 6.81 10.25
CA LEU A 216 -3.89 5.80 9.19
C LEU A 216 -5.07 6.07 8.26
N MET A 217 -6.24 6.42 8.80
CA MET A 217 -7.42 6.78 8.02
C MET A 217 -7.20 8.00 7.14
N ALA A 218 -6.50 9.03 7.64
CA ALA A 218 -6.16 10.20 6.84
C ALA A 218 -5.24 9.84 5.65
N ARG A 219 -4.26 8.97 5.86
CA ARG A 219 -3.37 8.47 4.79
C ARG A 219 -4.14 7.60 3.79
N PHE A 220 -4.97 6.68 4.28
CA PHE A 220 -5.84 5.85 3.44
C PHE A 220 -6.77 6.70 2.57
N SER A 221 -7.35 7.76 3.14
CA SER A 221 -8.16 8.72 2.38
C SER A 221 -7.38 9.38 1.24
N SER A 222 -6.10 9.71 1.44
CA SER A 222 -5.25 10.27 0.39
C SER A 222 -5.00 9.26 -0.73
N LEU A 223 -4.74 8.00 -0.39
CA LEU A 223 -4.52 6.93 -1.40
C LEU A 223 -5.78 6.69 -2.23
N TYR A 224 -6.94 6.66 -1.58
CA TYR A 224 -8.22 6.57 -2.27
C TYR A 224 -8.45 7.76 -3.22
N GLN A 225 -8.17 8.99 -2.76
CA GLN A 225 -8.34 10.20 -3.58
C GLN A 225 -7.38 10.24 -4.78
N ASN A 226 -6.18 9.70 -4.63
CA ASN A 226 -5.16 9.64 -5.68
C ASN A 226 -5.34 8.45 -6.64
N ASN A 227 -6.32 7.59 -6.42
CA ASN A 227 -6.52 6.34 -7.16
C ASN A 227 -5.37 5.33 -7.01
N ASP A 228 -4.65 5.37 -5.88
CA ASP A 228 -3.51 4.50 -5.59
C ASP A 228 -3.94 3.12 -5.03
N LEU A 229 -5.24 2.88 -4.84
CA LEU A 229 -5.81 1.59 -4.40
C LEU A 229 -6.35 0.81 -5.61
N PRO A 230 -5.93 -0.45 -5.84
CA PRO A 230 -6.33 -1.21 -7.02
C PRO A 230 -7.81 -1.58 -6.98
N ASP A 231 -8.30 -2.05 -5.83
CA ASP A 231 -9.69 -2.45 -5.64
C ASP A 231 -10.29 -1.86 -4.34
N PRO A 232 -10.71 -0.59 -4.35
CA PRO A 232 -11.29 0.04 -3.17
C PRO A 232 -12.46 -0.73 -2.52
N PRO A 233 -13.37 -1.38 -3.28
CA PRO A 233 -14.43 -2.24 -2.74
C PRO A 233 -13.98 -3.29 -1.71
N HIS A 234 -12.77 -3.85 -1.87
CA HIS A 234 -12.24 -4.84 -0.93
C HIS A 234 -12.03 -4.30 0.49
N PHE A 235 -11.99 -2.98 0.67
CA PHE A 235 -11.90 -2.35 1.99
C PHE A 235 -13.24 -2.18 2.67
N LEU A 236 -14.37 -2.32 1.97
CA LEU A 236 -15.70 -2.07 2.55
C LEU A 236 -15.97 -2.88 3.82
N PRO A 237 -15.64 -4.19 3.91
CA PRO A 237 -15.84 -4.94 5.14
C PRO A 237 -15.07 -4.35 6.32
N LEU A 238 -13.79 -4.03 6.13
CA LEU A 238 -12.95 -3.44 7.16
C LEU A 238 -13.42 -2.03 7.55
N LEU A 239 -13.71 -1.16 6.57
CA LEU A 239 -14.19 0.20 6.83
C LEU A 239 -15.51 0.21 7.60
N LYS A 240 -16.42 -0.73 7.31
CA LYS A 240 -17.67 -0.90 8.07
C LYS A 240 -17.41 -1.35 9.50
N GLN A 241 -16.43 -2.22 9.73
CA GLN A 241 -16.01 -2.59 11.08
C GLN A 241 -15.45 -1.37 11.82
N LEU A 242 -14.51 -0.63 11.21
CA LEU A 242 -13.90 0.56 11.81
C LEU A 242 -14.91 1.66 12.12
N ALA A 243 -15.91 1.89 11.27
CA ALA A 243 -16.94 2.90 11.50
C ALA A 243 -17.80 2.60 12.76
N ASN A 244 -18.06 1.32 13.01
CA ASN A 244 -18.89 0.85 14.12
C ASN A 244 -18.10 0.49 15.39
N ASP A 245 -16.77 0.58 15.35
CA ASP A 245 -15.93 0.22 16.48
C ASP A 245 -15.83 1.37 17.50
N GLU A 246 -16.42 1.17 18.69
CA GLU A 246 -16.47 2.17 19.75
C GLU A 246 -15.13 2.43 20.43
N ILE A 247 -14.16 1.52 20.31
CA ILE A 247 -12.82 1.69 20.86
C ILE A 247 -12.06 2.76 20.07
N LEU A 248 -12.42 2.97 18.80
CA LEU A 248 -11.75 3.91 17.93
C LEU A 248 -12.19 5.35 18.19
N PRO A 249 -11.27 6.32 18.07
CA PRO A 249 -11.62 7.74 18.13
C PRO A 249 -12.70 8.10 17.11
N LEU A 250 -13.65 8.95 17.51
CA LEU A 250 -14.80 9.36 16.67
C LEU A 250 -14.37 9.88 15.29
N ILE A 251 -13.26 10.60 15.21
CA ILE A 251 -12.73 11.10 13.94
C ILE A 251 -12.38 9.97 12.96
N ALA A 252 -11.76 8.88 13.44
CA ALA A 252 -11.41 7.75 12.59
C ALA A 252 -12.66 7.00 12.12
N ARG A 253 -13.65 6.84 13.00
CA ARG A 253 -14.94 6.23 12.68
C ARG A 253 -15.69 7.01 11.60
N ASN A 254 -15.78 8.33 11.76
CA ASN A 254 -16.41 9.22 10.79
C ASN A 254 -15.69 9.20 9.43
N ASP A 255 -14.36 9.15 9.43
CA ASP A 255 -13.59 9.03 8.20
C ASP A 255 -13.80 7.67 7.51
N ALA A 256 -13.86 6.57 8.27
CA ALA A 256 -14.15 5.25 7.74
C ALA A 256 -15.55 5.20 7.09
N GLU A 257 -16.55 5.80 7.74
CA GLU A 257 -17.91 5.91 7.20
C GLU A 257 -17.97 6.79 5.94
N ARG A 258 -17.24 7.91 5.94
CA ARG A 258 -17.17 8.81 4.78
C ARG A 258 -16.57 8.11 3.57
N ILE A 259 -15.47 7.36 3.77
CA ILE A 259 -14.76 6.67 2.69
C ILE A 259 -15.56 5.47 2.20
N SER A 260 -16.18 4.68 3.09
CA SER A 260 -17.02 3.55 2.68
C SER A 260 -18.18 4.01 1.80
N LYS A 261 -18.89 5.08 2.17
CA LYS A 261 -19.94 5.69 1.34
C LYS A 261 -19.42 6.19 -0.01
N ALA A 262 -18.21 6.74 -0.05
CA ALA A 262 -17.59 7.21 -1.30
C ALA A 262 -17.30 6.03 -2.24
N ILE A 263 -16.76 4.93 -1.71
CA ILE A 263 -16.49 3.70 -2.45
C ILE A 263 -17.80 3.11 -2.99
N GLU A 264 -18.82 2.92 -2.15
CA GLU A 264 -20.12 2.37 -2.57
C GLU A 264 -20.76 3.22 -3.69
N LYS A 265 -20.67 4.55 -3.58
CA LYS A 265 -21.18 5.46 -4.61
C LYS A 265 -20.38 5.36 -5.92
N ALA A 266 -19.06 5.22 -5.85
CA ALA A 266 -18.22 5.06 -7.03
C ALA A 266 -18.51 3.73 -7.73
N GLU A 267 -18.68 2.65 -6.97
CA GLU A 267 -19.01 1.34 -7.50
C GLU A 267 -20.41 1.29 -8.13
N ALA A 268 -21.42 1.84 -7.46
CA ALA A 268 -22.76 1.95 -8.04
C ALA A 268 -22.77 2.73 -9.37
N LYS A 269 -21.89 3.74 -9.51
CA LYS A 269 -21.70 4.44 -10.79
C LYS A 269 -20.98 3.59 -11.83
N ARG A 270 -19.97 2.81 -11.43
CA ARG A 270 -19.25 1.86 -12.31
C ARG A 270 -20.20 0.82 -12.89
N LEU A 271 -20.97 0.14 -12.04
CA LEU A 271 -21.94 -0.88 -12.46
C LEU A 271 -22.98 -0.32 -13.43
N LYS A 272 -23.55 0.85 -13.13
CA LYS A 272 -24.49 1.53 -14.05
C LYS A 272 -23.88 1.89 -15.41
N LYS A 273 -22.58 2.19 -15.46
CA LYS A 273 -21.88 2.48 -16.71
C LYS A 273 -21.66 1.20 -17.53
N GLU A 274 -21.33 0.11 -16.87
CA GLU A 274 -21.14 -1.20 -17.50
C GLU A 274 -22.46 -1.77 -18.06
N GLU A 275 -23.57 -1.65 -17.32
CA GLU A 275 -24.90 -2.02 -17.81
C GLU A 275 -25.28 -1.24 -19.08
N LYS A 276 -25.00 0.07 -19.10
CA LYS A 276 -25.25 0.92 -20.28
C LYS A 276 -24.34 0.61 -21.46
N ALA A 277 -23.14 0.06 -21.23
CA ALA A 277 -22.22 -0.28 -22.32
C ALA A 277 -22.57 -1.64 -22.98
N LYS A 278 -23.40 -2.45 -22.32
CA LYS A 278 -23.86 -3.76 -22.81
C LYS A 278 -25.18 -3.68 -23.59
N ASN A 279 -25.92 -2.59 -23.47
CA ASN A 279 -27.19 -2.31 -24.17
C ASN A 279 -26.99 -1.35 -25.33
#